data_AF-A0A327KD15-F1
#
_entry.id   AF-A0A327KD15-F1
#
_cell.length_a   1.000
_cell.length_b   1.000
_cell.length_c   1.000
_cell.angle_alpha   90.00
_cell.angle_beta   90.00
_cell.angle_gamma   90.00
#
_symmetry.space_group_name_H-M   'P 1'
#
loop_
_entity.id
_entity.type
_entity.pdbx_description
1 polymer ?
#
loop_
_entity_poly.entity_id
_entity_poly.type
_entity_poly.pdbx_seq_one_letter_code
_entity_poly.pdbx_strand_id
1 'polypeptide(L)'
;NDESGISEDPDVRFAVAKKIVERAQDFGIKPEDIVVDPLVMPIGAMATAGLQVFSLVRRLREELKVNTTCGASNVSFGLPHRHGINAAFLPMAIAS
;
A
#
# COMPACT_ATOMS: atom_id res chain seq x y z
N ASN A 1 -12.26 14.68 -1.21
CA ASN A 1 -12.02 13.89 0.00
C ASN A 1 -13.21 13.00 0.20
N ASP A 2 -12.99 11.68 0.28
CA ASP A 2 -14.00 10.79 0.86
C ASP A 2 -13.98 11.07 2.37
N GLU A 3 -15.08 11.59 2.92
CA GLU A 3 -15.15 12.10 4.30
C GLU A 3 -15.26 10.98 5.36
N SER A 4 -15.19 9.72 4.94
CA SER A 4 -15.35 8.51 5.76
C SER A 4 -14.06 8.05 6.47
N GLY A 5 -12.93 8.69 6.22
CA GLY A 5 -11.62 8.29 6.75
C GLY A 5 -10.94 7.21 5.91
N ILE A 6 -9.83 6.67 6.42
CA ILE A 6 -9.07 5.62 5.72
C ILE A 6 -9.73 4.27 6.02
N SER A 7 -10.34 3.64 5.01
CA SER A 7 -10.87 2.28 5.15
C SER A 7 -9.76 1.29 5.52
N GLU A 8 -10.04 0.35 6.41
CA GLU A 8 -9.14 -0.77 6.74
C GLU A 8 -9.21 -1.90 5.71
N ASP A 9 -10.23 -1.89 4.85
CA ASP A 9 -10.44 -2.93 3.84
C ASP A 9 -9.50 -2.73 2.62
N PRO A 10 -8.61 -3.69 2.32
CA PRO A 10 -7.74 -3.65 1.15
C PRO A 10 -8.48 -3.52 -0.18
N ASP A 11 -9.68 -4.09 -0.31
CA ASP A 11 -10.48 -4.01 -1.54
C ASP A 11 -11.00 -2.59 -1.77
N VAL A 12 -11.42 -1.92 -0.69
CA VAL A 12 -11.83 -0.51 -0.75
C VAL A 12 -10.64 0.36 -1.11
N ARG A 13 -9.46 0.13 -0.52
CA ARG A 13 -8.23 0.86 -0.86
C ARG A 13 -7.84 0.67 -2.32
N PHE A 14 -7.93 -0.56 -2.82
CA PHE A 14 -7.68 -0.86 -4.22
C PHE A 14 -8.68 -0.15 -5.13
N ALA A 15 -9.97 -0.14 -4.80
CA ALA A 15 -11.00 0.55 -5.59
C ALA A 15 -10.75 2.06 -5.66
N VAL A 16 -10.33 2.68 -4.55
CA VAL A 16 -9.94 4.10 -4.52
C VAL A 16 -8.71 4.34 -5.39
N ALA A 17 -7.67 3.53 -5.27
CA ALA A 17 -6.47 3.64 -6.09
C ALA A 17 -6.79 3.50 -7.58
N LYS A 18 -7.61 2.49 -7.94
CA LYS A 18 -8.08 2.27 -9.31
C LYS A 18 -8.81 3.50 -9.86
N LYS A 19 -9.74 4.08 -9.10
CA LYS A 19 -10.46 5.30 -9.49
C LYS A 19 -9.51 6.48 -9.75
N ILE A 20 -8.46 6.65 -8.93
CA ILE A 20 -7.46 7.71 -9.12
C ILE A 20 -6.63 7.45 -10.38
N VAL A 21 -6.18 6.22 -10.60
CA VAL A 21 -5.38 5.83 -11.77
C VAL A 21 -6.18 5.99 -13.06
N GLU A 22 -7.41 5.49 -13.11
CA GLU A 22 -8.31 5.64 -14.27
C GLU A 22 -8.56 7.12 -14.57
N ARG A 23 -8.78 7.93 -13.53
CA ARG A 23 -8.96 9.37 -13.74
C ARG A 23 -7.70 10.04 -14.26
N ALA A 24 -6.52 9.64 -13.81
CA ALA A 24 -5.24 10.18 -14.31
C ALA A 24 -5.01 9.81 -15.79
N GLN A 25 -5.43 8.61 -16.20
CA GLN A 25 -5.36 8.17 -17.59
C GLN A 25 -6.22 9.02 -18.52
N ASP A 26 -7.38 9.52 -18.08
CA ASP A 26 -8.20 10.48 -18.85
C ASP A 26 -7.42 11.76 -19.21
N PHE A 27 -6.39 12.12 -18.44
CA PHE A 27 -5.51 13.27 -18.67
C PHE A 27 -4.20 12.89 -19.38
N GLY A 28 -4.07 11.65 -19.86
CA GLY A 28 -2.88 11.18 -20.56
C GLY A 28 -1.69 10.83 -19.66
N ILE A 29 -1.88 10.76 -18.34
CA ILE A 29 -0.86 10.31 -17.40
C ILE A 29 -0.76 8.79 -17.47
N LYS A 30 0.42 8.28 -17.83
CA LYS A 30 0.62 6.84 -17.97
C LYS A 30 0.79 6.17 -16.60
N PRO A 31 0.45 4.87 -16.46
CA PRO A 31 0.64 4.14 -15.20
C PRO A 31 2.07 4.19 -14.64
N GLU A 32 3.08 4.21 -15.53
CA GLU A 32 4.50 4.32 -15.18
C GLU A 32 4.87 5.65 -14.50
N ASP A 33 4.07 6.70 -14.69
CA ASP A 33 4.26 8.02 -14.06
C ASP A 33 3.50 8.14 -12.73
N ILE A 34 2.79 7.08 -12.30
CA ILE A 34 1.97 7.08 -11.09
C ILE A 34 2.66 6.24 -10.00
N VAL A 35 2.77 6.83 -8.81
CA VAL A 35 3.24 6.15 -7.60
C VAL A 35 2.10 6.09 -6.59
N VAL A 36 1.69 4.88 -6.20
CA VAL A 36 0.62 4.65 -5.20
C VAL A 36 1.23 4.21 -3.88
N ASP A 37 0.87 4.90 -2.79
CA ASP A 37 1.15 4.46 -1.42
C ASP A 37 -0.10 3.78 -0.83
N PRO A 38 -0.06 2.48 -0.47
CA PRO A 38 -1.19 1.76 0.10
C PRO A 38 -1.46 2.12 1.58
N LEU A 39 -0.70 3.04 2.19
CA LEU A 39 -0.82 3.53 3.56
C LEU A 39 -0.81 2.42 4.62
N VAL A 40 0.32 1.71 4.70
CA VAL A 40 0.47 0.56 5.59
C VAL A 40 0.16 0.91 7.04
N MET A 41 -0.77 0.15 7.64
CA MET A 41 -1.05 0.23 9.07
C MET A 41 0.01 -0.53 9.89
N PRO A 42 0.26 -0.13 11.15
CA PRO A 42 1.22 -0.83 11.98
C PRO A 42 0.81 -2.27 12.23
N ILE A 43 1.74 -3.23 12.10
CA ILE A 43 1.48 -4.66 12.37
C ILE A 43 1.05 -4.88 13.83
N GLY A 44 1.47 -3.98 14.74
CA GLY A 44 1.06 -4.03 16.13
C GLY A 44 -0.43 -3.75 16.37
N ALA A 45 -1.11 -3.07 15.43
CA ALA A 45 -2.54 -2.80 15.51
C ALA A 45 -3.37 -4.00 15.00
N MET A 46 -2.89 -4.67 13.96
CA MET A 46 -3.55 -5.84 13.37
C MET A 46 -2.51 -6.85 12.88
N ALA A 47 -2.53 -8.06 13.42
CA ALA A 47 -1.59 -9.12 13.02
C ALA A 47 -1.68 -9.48 11.53
N THR A 48 -2.86 -9.31 10.92
CA THR A 48 -3.11 -9.57 9.49
C THR A 48 -2.70 -8.41 8.57
N ALA A 49 -2.36 -7.23 9.12
CA ALA A 49 -2.04 -6.04 8.32
C ALA A 49 -0.87 -6.29 7.36
N GLY A 50 0.14 -7.04 7.78
CA GLY A 50 1.29 -7.37 6.91
C GLY A 50 0.87 -8.13 5.65
N LEU A 51 0.03 -9.16 5.79
CA LEU A 51 -0.46 -9.98 4.66
C LEU A 51 -1.35 -9.17 3.72
N GLN A 52 -2.23 -8.33 4.29
CA GLN A 52 -3.10 -7.46 3.52
C GLN A 52 -2.31 -6.46 2.66
N VAL A 53 -1.23 -5.91 3.20
CA VAL A 53 -0.34 -5.00 2.47
C VAL A 53 0.32 -5.68 1.28
N PHE A 54 0.87 -6.89 1.47
CA PHE A 54 1.50 -7.61 0.36
C PHE A 54 0.50 -7.94 -0.75
N SER A 55 -0.70 -8.39 -0.38
CA SER A 55 -1.79 -8.64 -1.33
C SER A 55 -2.17 -7.37 -2.12
N LEU A 56 -2.30 -6.23 -1.43
CA LEU A 56 -2.63 -4.96 -2.06
C LEU A 56 -1.52 -4.46 -2.99
N VAL A 57 -0.26 -4.51 -2.56
CA VAL A 57 0.91 -4.14 -3.38
C VAL A 57 0.96 -4.98 -4.65
N ARG A 58 0.76 -6.29 -4.53
CA ARG A 58 0.72 -7.21 -5.67
C ARG A 58 -0.38 -6.83 -6.66
N ARG A 59 -1.59 -6.58 -6.20
CA ARG A 59 -2.72 -6.19 -7.05
C ARG A 59 -2.51 -4.85 -7.74
N LEU A 60 -1.96 -3.85 -7.05
CA LEU A 60 -1.61 -2.56 -7.66
C LEU A 60 -0.63 -2.75 -8.83
N ARG A 61 0.36 -3.64 -8.66
CA ARG A 61 1.34 -3.96 -9.70
C ARG A 61 0.76 -4.78 -10.86
N GLU A 62 0.04 -5.86 -10.56
CA GLU A 62 -0.47 -6.79 -11.58
C GLU A 62 -1.66 -6.22 -12.35
N GLU A 63 -2.59 -5.55 -11.66
CA GLU A 63 -3.85 -5.07 -12.25
C GLU A 63 -3.75 -3.63 -12.78
N LEU A 64 -3.15 -2.71 -12.01
CA LEU A 64 -3.07 -1.29 -12.39
C LEU A 64 -1.75 -0.91 -13.08
N LYS A 65 -0.72 -1.75 -12.96
CA LYS A 65 0.62 -1.55 -13.56
C LYS A 65 1.28 -0.23 -13.15
N VAL A 66 1.00 0.23 -11.94
CA VAL A 66 1.58 1.44 -11.35
C VAL A 66 2.78 1.12 -10.49
N ASN A 67 3.62 2.13 -10.24
CA ASN A 67 4.67 2.04 -9.25
C ASN A 67 4.06 2.13 -7.84
N THR A 68 4.69 1.49 -6.86
CA THR A 68 4.26 1.52 -5.46
C THR A 68 5.34 2.08 -4.56
N THR A 69 4.93 2.74 -3.48
CA THR A 69 5.81 3.20 -2.41
C THR A 69 5.23 2.78 -1.07
N CYS A 70 6.07 2.66 -0.05
CA CYS A 70 5.62 2.31 1.30
C CYS A 70 6.59 2.85 2.35
N GLY A 71 6.05 3.56 3.35
CA GLY A 71 6.80 3.96 4.54
C GLY A 71 7.12 2.76 5.45
N ALA A 72 8.32 2.19 5.34
CA ALA A 72 8.74 1.04 6.16
C ALA A 72 8.68 1.30 7.68
N SER A 73 8.82 2.55 8.12
CA SER A 73 8.69 2.94 9.52
C SER A 73 7.27 2.81 10.08
N ASN A 74 6.24 2.91 9.24
CA ASN A 74 4.83 2.88 9.68
C ASN A 74 4.43 1.47 10.12
N VAL A 75 4.99 0.45 9.46
CA VAL A 75 4.79 -0.98 9.75
C VAL A 75 5.11 -1.33 11.21
N SER A 76 6.17 -0.75 11.76
CA SER A 76 6.67 -1.04 13.11
C SER A 76 6.30 0.01 14.15
N PHE A 77 5.40 0.94 13.83
CA PHE A 77 4.99 1.97 14.79
C PHE A 77 4.37 1.33 16.04
N GLY A 78 4.81 1.77 17.23
CA GLY A 78 4.35 1.24 18.52
C GLY A 78 4.96 -0.09 18.95
N LEU A 79 5.86 -0.70 18.16
CA LEU A 79 6.50 -1.98 18.49
C LEU A 79 7.96 -1.82 18.95
N PRO A 80 8.45 -2.69 19.86
CA PRO A 80 9.88 -2.77 20.18
C PRO A 80 10.67 -3.35 18.98
N HIS A 81 11.99 -3.15 18.97
CA HIS A 81 12.90 -3.70 17.94
C HIS A 81 12.54 -3.36 16.48
N ARG A 82 12.06 -2.13 16.24
CA ARG A 82 11.61 -1.63 14.92
C ARG A 82 12.57 -1.88 13.78
N HIS A 83 13.88 -1.78 14.01
CA HIS A 83 14.89 -2.06 12.98
C HIS A 83 14.82 -3.49 12.45
N GLY A 84 14.64 -4.49 13.32
CA GLY A 84 14.52 -5.89 12.91
C GLY A 84 13.23 -6.15 12.13
N ILE A 85 12.12 -5.56 12.59
CA ILE A 85 10.82 -5.66 11.90
C ILE A 85 10.91 -5.03 10.51
N ASN A 86 11.46 -3.83 10.40
CA ASN A 86 11.61 -3.13 9.12
C ASN A 86 12.55 -3.89 8.18
N ALA A 87 13.65 -4.44 8.71
CA ALA A 87 14.63 -5.21 7.93
C ALA A 87 14.04 -6.51 7.38
N ALA A 88 13.11 -7.15 8.08
CA ALA A 88 12.37 -8.31 7.56
C ALA A 88 11.26 -7.88 6.58
N PHE A 89 10.55 -6.79 6.87
CA PHE A 89 9.42 -6.33 6.06
C PHE A 89 9.84 -5.88 4.65
N LEU A 90 10.90 -5.08 4.54
CA LEU A 90 11.38 -4.54 3.25
C LEU A 90 11.60 -5.61 2.17
N PRO A 91 12.39 -6.70 2.40
CA PRO A 91 12.58 -7.73 1.39
C PRO A 91 11.29 -8.48 1.05
N MET A 92 10.39 -8.69 2.02
CA MET A 92 9.07 -9.28 1.74
C MET A 92 8.22 -8.37 0.86
N ALA A 93 8.22 -7.06 1.11
CA ALA A 93 7.49 -6.09 0.29
C ALA A 93 8.06 -5.99 -1.14
N ILE A 94 9.38 -6.06 -1.30
CA ILE A 94 10.03 -6.08 -2.63
C ILE A 94 9.68 -7.36 -3.40
N ALA A 95 9.54 -8.49 -2.71
CA ALA A 95 9.20 -9.78 -3.32
C ALA A 95 7.70 -9.93 -3.65
N SER A 96 6.85 -8.99 -3.20
CA SER A 96 5.40 -9.04 -3.39
C SER A 96 4.94 -8.69 -4.81
#